data_AF-A0A9X8VDL5-F1
#
_entry.id   AF-A0A9X8VDL5-F1
#
_cell.length_a   1.000
_cell.length_b   1.000
_cell.length_c   1.000
_cell.angle_alpha   90.00
_cell.angle_beta   90.00
_cell.angle_gamma   90.00
#
_symmetry.space_group_name_H-M   'P 1'
#
loop_
_entity.id
_entity.type
_entity.pdbx_description
1 polymer ?
#
loop_
_entity_poly.entity_id
_entity_poly.type
_entity_poly.pdbx_seq_one_letter_code
_entity_poly.pdbx_strand_id
1 'polypeptide(L)'
;VEHPLSLGMLGMHAARSTNFILQEADLLIVLGARFDDRAIGKTEQFCPNAAIIHVDIDRAELGKVKQANVAIHADVGQVLRQLLPQIDTQPRSAWLNTVNDLKREFPFNMPNADDPLS
;
A
#
# COMPACT_ATOMS: atom_id res chain seq x y z
N VAL A 1 -7.33 14.05 -1.39
CA VAL A 1 -6.19 13.21 -1.85
C VAL A 1 -5.00 14.08 -2.30
N GLU A 2 -4.86 15.31 -1.81
CA GLU A 2 -3.94 16.30 -2.40
C GLU A 2 -2.49 16.25 -1.87
N HIS A 3 -2.17 15.31 -0.98
CA HIS A 3 -0.82 15.21 -0.44
C HIS A 3 0.14 14.58 -1.47
N PRO A 4 1.37 15.11 -1.68
CA PRO A 4 2.30 14.61 -2.71
C PRO A 4 2.67 13.13 -2.57
N LEU A 5 2.74 12.61 -1.34
CA LEU A 5 3.01 11.19 -1.07
C LEU A 5 1.79 10.27 -1.23
N SER A 6 0.59 10.83 -1.45
CA SER A 6 -0.62 10.02 -1.64
C SER A 6 -0.56 9.29 -2.98
N LEU A 7 -0.85 7.99 -2.96
CA LEU A 7 -1.02 7.15 -4.16
C LEU A 7 -2.50 6.93 -4.52
N GLY A 8 -3.43 7.40 -3.69
CA GLY A 8 -4.86 7.11 -3.86
C GLY A 8 -5.21 5.66 -3.49
N MET A 9 -6.30 5.14 -4.06
CA MET A 9 -6.74 3.77 -3.82
C MET A 9 -5.82 2.77 -4.53
N LEU A 10 -5.72 1.55 -3.98
CA LEU A 10 -5.10 0.38 -4.61
C LEU A 10 -6.16 -0.67 -4.96
N GLY A 11 -5.87 -1.56 -5.92
CA GLY A 11 -6.76 -2.65 -6.33
C GLY A 11 -7.45 -2.45 -7.67
N MET A 12 -8.59 -3.12 -7.87
CA MET A 12 -9.24 -3.25 -9.19
C MET A 12 -9.68 -1.93 -9.82
N HIS A 13 -10.05 -0.94 -9.00
CA HIS A 13 -10.47 0.41 -9.45
C HIS A 13 -9.41 1.49 -9.17
N ALA A 14 -8.19 1.09 -8.86
CA ALA A 14 -7.10 2.00 -8.59
C ALA A 14 -6.52 2.63 -9.85
N ALA A 15 -5.72 3.68 -9.65
CA ALA A 15 -4.83 4.14 -10.70
C ALA A 15 -3.85 3.03 -11.11
N ARG A 16 -3.65 2.90 -12.42
CA ARG A 16 -2.68 1.94 -12.97
C ARG A 16 -1.28 2.19 -12.43
N SER A 17 -0.90 3.45 -12.26
CA SER A 17 0.36 3.85 -11.61
C SER A 17 0.49 3.28 -10.19
N THR A 18 -0.56 3.33 -9.37
CA THR A 18 -0.55 2.77 -8.00
C THR A 18 -0.27 1.28 -8.00
N ASN A 19 -0.91 0.51 -8.90
CA ASN A 19 -0.69 -0.92 -8.98
C ASN A 19 0.74 -1.26 -9.46
N PHE A 20 1.32 -0.49 -10.39
CA PHE A 20 2.73 -0.66 -10.77
C PHE A 20 3.69 -0.30 -9.64
N ILE A 21 3.46 0.80 -8.93
CA ILE A 21 4.28 1.18 -7.77
C ILE A 21 4.29 0.05 -6.73
N LEU A 22 3.16 -0.60 -6.48
CA LEU A 22 3.09 -1.74 -5.57
C LEU A 22 3.87 -2.96 -6.07
N GLN A 23 3.92 -3.21 -7.37
CA GLN A 23 4.71 -4.30 -7.95
C GLN A 23 6.22 -4.08 -7.79
N GLU A 24 6.66 -2.84 -7.87
CA GLU A 24 8.08 -2.45 -7.72
C GLU A 24 8.53 -2.33 -6.25
N ALA A 25 7.60 -2.33 -5.30
CA ALA A 25 7.93 -2.20 -3.88
C ALA A 25 8.69 -3.43 -3.36
N ASP A 26 9.73 -3.18 -2.57
CA ASP A 26 10.52 -4.19 -1.86
C ASP A 26 10.04 -4.44 -0.42
N LEU A 27 9.24 -3.51 0.13
CA LEU A 27 8.64 -3.61 1.44
C LEU A 27 7.20 -3.06 1.41
N LEU A 28 6.26 -3.88 1.89
CA LEU A 28 4.87 -3.50 2.12
C LEU A 28 4.59 -3.41 3.62
N ILE A 29 4.17 -2.22 4.05
CA ILE A 29 3.78 -1.96 5.45
C ILE A 29 2.25 -1.86 5.50
N VAL A 30 1.61 -2.91 5.97
CA VAL A 30 0.15 -3.04 6.05
C VAL A 30 -0.30 -2.73 7.47
N LEU A 31 -1.06 -1.64 7.62
CA LEU A 31 -1.52 -1.13 8.91
C LEU A 31 -3.05 -1.13 8.95
N GLY A 32 -3.65 -2.04 9.72
CA GLY A 32 -5.11 -2.10 9.92
C GLY A 32 -5.90 -2.40 8.65
N ALA A 33 -5.28 -3.07 7.68
CA ALA A 33 -5.92 -3.45 6.43
C ALA A 33 -5.89 -4.97 6.26
N ARG A 34 -6.96 -5.48 5.64
CA ARG A 34 -7.11 -6.88 5.27
C ARG A 34 -6.77 -7.05 3.81
N PHE A 35 -6.15 -8.17 3.48
CA PHE A 35 -5.86 -8.57 2.11
C PHE A 35 -7.12 -9.14 1.45
N ASP A 36 -8.07 -8.27 1.12
CA ASP A 36 -9.31 -8.64 0.43
C ASP A 36 -9.06 -8.93 -1.06
N ASP A 37 -9.76 -9.91 -1.64
CA ASP A 37 -9.57 -10.35 -3.03
C ASP A 37 -9.72 -9.21 -4.05
N ARG A 38 -10.59 -8.23 -3.77
CA ARG A 38 -10.78 -7.03 -4.60
C ARG A 38 -9.60 -6.06 -4.58
N ALA A 39 -8.82 -6.07 -3.51
CA ALA A 39 -7.66 -5.20 -3.33
C ALA A 39 -6.40 -5.79 -3.98
N ILE A 40 -6.22 -7.11 -3.91
CA ILE A 40 -4.97 -7.77 -4.30
C ILE A 40 -5.05 -8.62 -5.57
N GLY A 41 -6.25 -8.99 -6.03
CA GLY A 41 -6.41 -9.87 -7.19
C GLY A 41 -5.83 -11.27 -6.93
N LYS A 42 -4.89 -11.72 -7.76
CA LYS A 42 -4.17 -12.98 -7.52
C LYS A 42 -3.09 -12.78 -6.47
N THR A 43 -3.28 -13.37 -5.30
CA THR A 43 -2.42 -13.20 -4.12
C THR A 43 -0.95 -13.50 -4.39
N GLU A 44 -0.64 -14.51 -5.21
CA GLU A 44 0.73 -14.90 -5.56
C GLU A 44 1.45 -13.86 -6.43
N GLN A 45 0.67 -13.05 -7.17
CA GLN A 45 1.18 -12.01 -8.06
C GLN A 45 1.18 -10.63 -7.40
N PHE A 46 0.55 -10.48 -6.24
CA PHE A 46 0.49 -9.21 -5.54
C PHE A 46 1.81 -8.94 -4.82
N CYS A 47 2.58 -7.93 -5.25
CA CYS A 47 3.86 -7.55 -4.64
C CYS A 47 4.81 -8.76 -4.48
N PRO A 48 5.27 -9.38 -5.57
CA PRO A 48 5.97 -10.67 -5.54
C PRO A 48 7.35 -10.60 -4.87
N ASN A 49 7.99 -9.43 -4.95
CA ASN A 49 9.34 -9.20 -4.41
C ASN A 49 9.32 -8.51 -3.03
N ALA A 50 8.14 -8.15 -2.51
CA ALA A 50 8.05 -7.36 -1.29
C ALA A 50 8.10 -8.23 -0.03
N ALA A 51 8.95 -7.84 0.93
CA ALA A 51 8.77 -8.24 2.32
C ALA A 51 7.51 -7.58 2.89
N ILE A 52 6.82 -8.24 3.81
CA ILE A 52 5.54 -7.76 4.36
C ILE A 52 5.65 -7.61 5.87
N ILE A 53 5.31 -6.40 6.33
CA ILE A 53 4.99 -6.12 7.74
C ILE A 53 3.48 -5.96 7.82
N HIS A 54 2.81 -6.73 8.67
CA HIS A 54 1.35 -6.67 8.86
C HIS A 54 1.01 -6.41 10.31
N VAL A 55 0.36 -5.27 10.56
CA VAL A 55 -0.17 -4.88 11.87
C VAL A 55 -1.69 -4.93 11.82
N ASP A 56 -2.29 -5.79 12.64
CA ASP A 56 -3.73 -5.90 12.76
C ASP A 56 -4.13 -6.17 14.21
N ILE A 57 -5.29 -5.64 14.62
CA ILE A 57 -5.86 -5.89 15.94
C ILE A 57 -6.60 -7.24 15.99
N ASP A 58 -6.97 -7.78 14.82
CA ASP A 58 -7.59 -9.09 14.69
C ASP A 58 -6.55 -10.15 14.36
N ARG A 59 -6.27 -11.02 15.34
CA ARG A 59 -5.35 -12.15 15.16
C ARG A 59 -5.73 -13.06 13.99
N ALA A 60 -7.02 -13.18 13.65
CA ALA A 60 -7.47 -14.07 12.59
C ALA A 60 -7.09 -13.59 11.18
N GLU A 61 -6.75 -12.31 11.02
CA GLU A 61 -6.36 -11.74 9.72
C GLU A 61 -4.85 -11.88 9.44
N LEU A 62 -4.02 -12.04 10.48
CA LEU A 62 -2.58 -12.20 10.35
C LEU A 62 -2.23 -13.57 9.73
N GLY A 63 -1.65 -13.56 8.53
CA GLY A 63 -1.26 -14.77 7.81
C GLY A 63 -2.41 -15.52 7.13
N LYS A 64 -3.63 -14.96 7.14
CA LYS A 64 -4.83 -15.58 6.57
C LYS A 64 -4.75 -15.71 5.05
N VAL A 65 -4.36 -14.64 4.38
CA VAL A 65 -4.32 -14.55 2.91
C VAL A 65 -2.88 -14.52 2.40
N LYS A 66 -2.02 -13.73 3.03
CA LYS A 66 -0.59 -13.68 2.70
C LYS A 66 0.24 -13.77 3.98
N GLN A 67 1.25 -14.62 3.96
CA GLN A 67 2.22 -14.76 5.05
C GLN A 67 3.05 -13.47 5.16
N ALA A 68 3.02 -12.84 6.33
CA ALA A 68 3.84 -11.68 6.62
C ALA A 68 5.21 -12.10 7.15
N ASN A 69 6.26 -11.39 6.75
CA ASN A 69 7.61 -11.57 7.31
C ASN A 69 7.65 -11.13 8.77
N VAL A 70 6.91 -10.07 9.10
CA VAL A 70 6.69 -9.60 10.48
C VAL A 70 5.20 -9.36 10.69
N ALA A 71 4.61 -10.05 11.67
CA ALA A 71 3.21 -9.87 12.05
C ALA A 71 3.12 -9.32 13.48
N ILE A 72 2.38 -8.22 13.65
CA ILE A 72 2.17 -7.56 14.94
C ILE A 72 0.69 -7.55 15.26
N HIS A 73 0.30 -8.25 16.31
CA HIS A 73 -1.06 -8.29 16.82
C HIS A 73 -1.26 -7.21 17.88
N ALA A 74 -1.73 -6.02 17.48
CA ALA A 74 -1.92 -4.88 18.37
C ALA A 74 -2.76 -3.77 17.71
N ASP A 75 -3.18 -2.80 18.53
CA ASP A 75 -3.70 -1.52 18.03
C ASP A 75 -2.63 -0.78 17.21
N VAL A 76 -2.96 -0.42 15.96
CA VAL A 76 -2.05 0.27 15.04
C VAL A 76 -1.54 1.60 15.62
N GLY A 77 -2.39 2.32 16.33
CA GLY A 77 -2.00 3.58 16.97
C GLY A 77 -0.93 3.38 18.04
N GLN A 78 -1.03 2.33 18.86
CA GLN A 78 -0.02 1.96 19.83
C GLN A 78 1.31 1.56 19.16
N VAL A 79 1.24 0.78 18.09
CA VAL A 79 2.43 0.36 17.33
C VAL A 79 3.13 1.58 16.73
N LEU A 80 2.40 2.47 16.06
CA LEU A 80 2.98 3.68 15.47
C LEU A 80 3.61 4.60 16.52
N ARG A 81 2.99 4.78 17.70
CA ARG A 81 3.57 5.57 18.79
C ARG A 81 4.93 5.05 19.26
N GLN A 82 5.13 3.74 19.26
CA GLN A 82 6.40 3.12 19.65
C GLN A 82 7.41 3.07 18.50
N LEU A 83 6.93 2.86 17.27
CA LEU A 83 7.77 2.67 16.09
C LEU A 83 8.33 4.00 15.55
N LEU A 84 7.51 5.05 15.46
CA LEU A 84 7.91 6.32 14.84
C LEU A 84 9.17 6.95 15.44
N PRO A 85 9.39 6.96 16.78
CA PRO A 85 10.63 7.49 17.36
C PRO A 85 11.89 6.70 17.00
N GLN A 86 11.76 5.47 16.52
CA GLN A 86 12.87 4.59 16.16
C GLN A 86 13.21 4.65 14.65
N ILE A 87 12.41 5.38 13.86
CA ILE A 87 12.62 5.50 12.41
C ILE A 87 13.46 6.74 12.13
N ASP A 88 14.66 6.53 11.60
CA ASP A 88 15.45 7.62 11.04
C ASP A 88 14.83 8.13 9.73
N THR A 89 14.77 9.45 9.60
CA THR A 89 14.29 10.08 8.36
C THR A 89 15.35 9.90 7.28
N GLN A 90 15.01 9.09 6.27
CA GLN A 90 15.86 8.80 5.12
C GLN A 90 15.23 9.41 3.87
N PRO A 91 15.91 10.32 3.15
CA PRO A 91 15.40 10.83 1.89
C PRO A 91 15.41 9.71 0.83
N ARG A 92 14.24 9.14 0.53
CA ARG A 92 14.06 8.10 -0.48
C ARG A 92 13.89 8.69 -1.89
N SER A 93 14.75 9.64 -2.27
CA SER A 93 14.58 10.43 -3.51
C SER A 93 14.54 9.58 -4.77
N ALA A 94 15.38 8.55 -4.88
CA ALA A 94 15.38 7.63 -6.01
C ALA A 94 14.01 6.93 -6.16
N TRP A 95 13.48 6.37 -5.06
CA TRP A 95 12.16 5.75 -5.04
C TRP A 95 11.03 6.75 -5.35
N LEU A 96 11.09 7.95 -4.76
CA LEU A 96 10.11 9.00 -5.04
C LEU A 96 10.13 9.44 -6.50
N ASN A 97 11.30 9.45 -7.16
CA ASN A 97 11.39 9.70 -8.60
C ASN A 97 10.69 8.59 -9.38
N THR A 98 10.96 7.31 -9.10
CA THR A 98 10.25 6.18 -9.72
C THR A 98 8.72 6.30 -9.57
N VAL A 99 8.26 6.63 -8.36
CA VAL A 99 6.83 6.86 -8.09
C VAL A 99 6.26 7.99 -8.94
N ASN A 100 6.97 9.11 -9.03
CA ASN A 100 6.54 10.26 -9.82
C ASN A 100 6.57 9.98 -11.33
N ASP A 101 7.54 9.20 -11.80
CA ASP A 101 7.66 8.79 -13.20
C ASP A 101 6.47 7.91 -13.58
N LEU A 102 6.13 6.90 -12.77
CA LEU A 102 4.97 6.03 -12.97
C LEU A 102 3.65 6.82 -12.92
N LYS A 103 3.52 7.78 -12.00
CA LYS A 103 2.34 8.68 -11.95
C LYS A 103 2.18 9.52 -13.22
N ARG A 104 3.29 9.97 -13.82
CA ARG A 104 3.28 10.75 -15.07
C ARG A 104 3.00 9.88 -16.30
N GLU A 105 3.54 8.67 -16.33
CA GLU A 105 3.34 7.72 -17.42
C GLU A 105 1.92 7.15 -17.44
N PHE A 106 1.35 6.89 -16.25
CA PHE A 106 0.00 6.35 -16.08
C PHE A 106 -0.85 7.25 -15.17
N PRO A 107 -1.24 8.45 -15.66
CA PRO A 107 -2.08 9.35 -14.89
C PRO A 107 -3.44 8.70 -14.61
N PHE A 108 -4.02 9.04 -13.45
CA PHE A 108 -5.34 8.56 -13.10
C PHE A 108 -6.40 9.29 -13.93
N ASN A 109 -6.90 8.65 -14.98
CA ASN A 109 -8.03 9.12 -15.75
C ASN A 109 -9.30 8.42 -15.25
N MET A 110 -10.08 9.11 -14.44
CA MET A 110 -11.49 8.78 -14.24
C MET A 110 -12.29 9.45 -15.35
N PRO A 111 -12.86 8.72 -16.32
CA PRO A 111 -13.95 9.27 -17.09
C PRO A 111 -15.06 9.66 -16.10
N ASN A 112 -15.64 10.84 -16.27
CA ASN A 112 -16.76 11.33 -15.45
C ASN A 112 -16.49 11.54 -13.94
N ALA A 113 -15.29 11.98 -13.56
CA ALA A 113 -14.98 12.33 -12.15
C ALA A 113 -15.93 13.39 -11.53
N ASP A 114 -16.58 14.20 -12.39
CA ASP A 114 -17.55 15.23 -11.99
C ASP A 114 -19.03 14.78 -12.13
N ASP A 115 -19.28 13.53 -12.56
CA ASP A 115 -20.64 13.00 -12.66
C ASP A 115 -21.00 12.22 -11.38
N PRO A 116 -21.87 12.75 -10.52
CA PRO A 116 -22.32 12.05 -9.32
C PRO A 116 -23.15 10.79 -9.61
N LEU A 117 -23.42 10.46 -10.87
CA LEU A 117 -24.16 9.28 -11.31
C LEU A 117 -23.28 8.16 -11.91
N SER A 118 -21.95 8.35 -11.99
CA SER A 118 -20.99 7.36 -12.50
C SER A 118 -20.44 6.42 -11.41
#